data_AF-A0A520HU04-F1
#
_entry.id   AF-A0A520HU04-F1
#
_cell.length_a   1.000
_cell.length_b   1.000
_cell.length_c   1.000
_cell.angle_alpha   90.00
_cell.angle_beta   90.00
_cell.angle_gamma   90.00
#
_symmetry.space_group_name_H-M   'P 1'
#
loop_
_entity.id
_entity.type
_entity.pdbx_description
1 polymer ?
#
loop_
_entity_poly.entity_id
_entity_poly.type
_entity_poly.pdbx_seq_one_letter_code
_entity_poly.pdbx_strand_id
1 'polypeptide(L)'
;MAGRRLLTRPSRDPAASPIATTFRPLGGVFGRIVLFSAIINLATLTTSLFTMQIYDRVLSSQSVDTLLYLTFATLVAVALAAILEGVRQQVANGVASWAARRLGPLLLARSLEQQLTMPTVRLEALRELSTLKTFLATPTVFSLIDMLWVPLYLAIIYLLHPAFAGIALVGALTLFGLAWLNERVTREQIRATQRMASSNMHYAESLVR
;
A
#
# COMPACT_ATOMS: atom_id res chain seq x y z
N MET A 1 56.18 21.59 -30.31
CA MET A 1 56.01 20.12 -30.33
C MET A 1 55.22 19.68 -29.10
N ALA A 2 54.09 19.04 -29.38
CA ALA A 2 53.24 18.18 -28.53
C ALA A 2 53.25 18.39 -27.00
N GLY A 3 52.26 19.17 -26.53
CA GLY A 3 51.78 19.13 -25.15
C GLY A 3 51.19 17.76 -24.81
N ARG A 4 51.73 17.15 -23.76
CA ARG A 4 51.29 15.90 -23.17
C ARG A 4 49.94 16.14 -22.49
N ARG A 5 48.84 15.85 -23.21
CA ARG A 5 47.46 15.94 -22.70
C ARG A 5 47.33 15.03 -21.49
N LEU A 6 47.16 15.65 -20.33
CA LEU A 6 46.72 15.00 -19.11
C LEU A 6 45.35 14.38 -19.37
N LEU A 7 45.24 13.09 -19.08
CA LEU A 7 44.00 12.33 -19.04
C LEU A 7 43.14 12.92 -17.91
N THR A 8 42.31 13.91 -18.22
CA THR A 8 41.21 14.29 -17.35
C THR A 8 40.17 13.17 -17.40
N ARG A 9 40.33 12.21 -16.48
CA ARG A 9 39.29 11.24 -16.13
C ARG A 9 37.99 12.02 -15.86
N PRO A 10 36.85 11.65 -16.46
CA PRO A 10 35.58 12.20 -16.02
C PRO A 10 35.38 11.80 -14.56
N SER A 11 35.33 12.79 -13.69
CA SER A 11 34.89 12.65 -12.30
C SER A 11 33.48 12.07 -12.31
N ARG A 12 33.39 10.75 -12.07
CA ARG A 12 32.17 10.11 -11.60
C ARG A 12 31.92 10.60 -10.19
N ASP A 13 31.38 11.81 -10.07
CA ASP A 13 30.73 12.21 -8.83
C ASP A 13 29.50 11.30 -8.65
N PRO A 14 29.36 10.65 -7.49
CA PRO A 14 28.29 9.70 -7.25
C PRO A 14 26.98 10.48 -7.27
N ALA A 15 26.11 10.07 -8.20
CA ALA A 15 24.69 10.38 -8.22
C ALA A 15 24.02 9.80 -6.96
N ALA A 16 24.34 10.38 -5.80
CA ALA A 16 23.67 10.16 -4.53
C ALA A 16 22.28 10.80 -4.62
N SER A 17 21.39 10.04 -5.27
CA SER A 17 19.94 10.05 -5.15
C SER A 17 19.23 11.41 -5.27
N PRO A 18 19.01 11.91 -6.50
CA PRO A 18 17.93 12.88 -6.79
C PRO A 18 16.54 12.39 -6.33
N ILE A 19 16.44 11.07 -6.15
CA ILE A 19 15.28 10.35 -5.63
C ILE A 19 15.01 10.75 -4.18
N ALA A 20 16.01 10.72 -3.28
CA ALA A 20 15.83 10.96 -1.85
C ALA A 20 15.42 12.40 -1.49
N THR A 21 15.90 13.39 -2.25
CA THR A 21 15.49 14.80 -2.09
C THR A 21 14.06 15.07 -2.55
N THR A 22 13.49 14.22 -3.40
CA THR A 22 12.09 14.31 -3.85
C THR A 22 11.10 13.72 -2.84
N PHE A 23 11.54 12.81 -1.96
CA PHE A 23 10.69 12.16 -0.94
C PHE A 23 10.55 12.93 0.38
N ARG A 24 11.33 13.98 0.61
CA ARG A 24 11.26 14.81 1.82
C ARG A 24 9.87 15.43 2.13
N PRO A 25 9.07 15.89 1.14
CA PRO A 25 7.71 16.37 1.39
C PRO A 25 6.70 15.25 1.69
N LEU A 26 7.01 13.99 1.40
CA LEU A 26 6.12 12.84 1.64
C LEU A 26 6.12 12.39 3.12
N GLY A 27 7.13 12.75 3.91
CA GLY A 27 7.20 12.39 5.33
C GLY A 27 6.05 12.95 6.16
N GLY A 28 5.62 14.20 5.89
CA GLY A 28 4.48 14.82 6.57
C GLY A 28 3.14 14.18 6.19
N VAL A 29 3.01 13.69 4.94
CA VAL A 29 1.82 12.98 4.48
C VAL A 29 1.77 11.57 5.06
N PHE A 30 2.90 10.87 5.07
CA PHE A 30 3.03 9.54 5.68
C PHE A 30 2.67 9.56 7.17
N GLY A 31 3.18 10.53 7.93
CA GLY A 31 2.84 10.67 9.36
C GLY A 31 1.35 10.86 9.60
N ARG A 32 0.66 11.66 8.77
CA ARG A 32 -0.80 11.84 8.85
C ARG A 32 -1.55 10.55 8.53
N ILE A 33 -1.12 9.82 7.50
CA ILE A 33 -1.74 8.53 7.11
C ILE A 33 -1.57 7.50 8.24
N VAL A 34 -0.39 7.41 8.84
CA VAL A 34 -0.11 6.54 9.99
C VAL A 34 -1.00 6.93 11.17
N LEU A 35 -1.10 8.22 11.51
CA LEU A 35 -1.96 8.69 12.60
C LEU A 35 -3.44 8.34 12.35
N PHE A 36 -3.96 8.56 11.14
CA PHE A 36 -5.34 8.19 10.81
C PHE A 36 -5.55 6.68 10.91
N SER A 37 -4.62 5.87 10.39
CA SER A 37 -4.66 4.41 10.53
C SER A 37 -4.64 3.99 12.01
N ALA A 38 -3.88 4.67 12.87
CA ALA A 38 -3.86 4.40 14.32
C ALA A 38 -5.25 4.57 14.95
N ILE A 39 -5.92 5.69 14.65
CA ILE A 39 -7.24 6.02 15.21
C ILE A 39 -8.30 5.04 14.69
N ILE A 40 -8.26 4.72 13.39
CA ILE A 40 -9.17 3.74 12.78
C ILE A 40 -8.99 2.36 13.44
N ASN A 41 -7.74 1.91 13.61
CA ASN A 41 -7.44 0.65 14.28
C ASN A 41 -7.91 0.64 15.75
N LEU A 42 -7.76 1.74 16.47
CA LEU A 42 -8.25 1.86 17.85
C LEU A 42 -9.79 1.83 17.94
N ALA A 43 -10.47 2.42 16.97
CA ALA A 43 -11.92 2.32 16.87
C ALA A 43 -12.38 0.88 16.55
N THR A 44 -11.65 0.16 15.70
CA THR A 44 -11.92 -1.27 15.44
C THR A 44 -11.75 -2.12 16.71
N LEU A 45 -10.72 -1.83 17.52
CA LEU A 45 -10.55 -2.47 18.83
C LEU A 45 -11.76 -2.24 19.75
N THR A 46 -12.34 -1.05 19.72
CA THR A 46 -13.54 -0.72 20.50
C THR A 46 -14.70 -1.65 20.15
N THR A 47 -14.90 -1.93 18.85
CA THR A 47 -15.93 -2.88 18.39
C THR A 47 -15.69 -4.30 18.91
N SER A 48 -14.46 -4.79 18.91
CA SER A 48 -14.15 -6.12 19.49
C SER A 48 -14.38 -6.16 21.00
N LEU A 49 -13.97 -5.11 21.72
CA LEU A 49 -14.19 -5.00 23.16
C LEU A 49 -15.68 -4.89 23.51
N PHE A 50 -16.49 -4.22 22.68
CA PHE A 50 -17.93 -4.16 22.83
C PHE A 50 -18.57 -5.55 22.83
N THR A 51 -18.19 -6.41 21.86
CA THR A 51 -18.70 -7.78 21.80
C THR A 51 -18.30 -8.59 23.05
N MET A 52 -17.06 -8.46 23.52
CA MET A 52 -16.63 -9.09 24.77
C MET A 52 -17.44 -8.62 25.98
N GLN A 53 -17.65 -7.31 26.13
CA GLN A 53 -18.39 -6.74 27.25
C GLN A 53 -19.88 -7.12 27.22
N ILE A 54 -20.48 -7.28 26.04
CA ILE A 54 -21.84 -7.80 25.94
C ILE A 54 -21.93 -9.21 26.53
N TYR A 55 -20.98 -10.08 26.18
CA TYR A 55 -20.99 -11.45 26.68
C TYR A 55 -20.73 -11.51 28.19
N ASP A 56 -19.73 -10.78 28.68
CA ASP A 56 -19.34 -10.86 30.10
C ASP A 56 -20.30 -10.12 31.02
N ARG A 57 -20.74 -8.91 30.64
CA ARG A 57 -21.55 -8.04 31.52
C ARG A 57 -23.01 -7.99 31.16
N VAL A 58 -23.38 -7.86 29.89
CA VAL A 58 -24.81 -7.67 29.53
C VAL A 58 -25.57 -8.98 29.73
N LEU A 59 -25.00 -10.10 29.31
CA LEU A 59 -25.60 -11.41 29.50
C LEU A 59 -25.67 -11.82 30.98
N SER A 60 -24.67 -11.44 31.77
CA SER A 60 -24.62 -11.77 33.21
C SER A 60 -25.47 -10.84 34.08
N SER A 61 -25.46 -9.52 33.82
CA SER A 61 -26.13 -8.52 34.69
C SER A 61 -27.54 -8.14 34.26
N GLN A 62 -27.97 -8.49 33.04
CA GLN A 62 -29.25 -8.09 32.44
C GLN A 62 -29.53 -6.56 32.46
N SER A 63 -28.50 -5.73 32.65
CA SER A 63 -28.66 -4.27 32.70
C SER A 63 -28.79 -3.67 31.29
N VAL A 64 -30.00 -3.23 30.96
CA VAL A 64 -30.30 -2.54 29.69
C VAL A 64 -29.57 -1.20 29.59
N ASP A 65 -29.39 -0.50 30.71
CA ASP A 65 -28.70 0.80 30.75
C ASP A 65 -27.24 0.68 30.29
N THR A 66 -26.52 -0.34 30.78
CA THR A 66 -25.13 -0.60 30.36
C THR A 66 -25.06 -0.91 28.87
N LEU A 67 -26.00 -1.71 28.36
CA LEU A 67 -26.07 -2.03 26.93
C LEU A 67 -26.29 -0.77 26.08
N LEU A 68 -27.16 0.14 26.51
CA LEU A 68 -27.41 1.40 25.81
C LEU A 68 -26.16 2.28 25.75
N TYR A 69 -25.46 2.47 26.87
CA TYR A 69 -24.22 3.23 26.90
C TYR A 69 -23.13 2.62 26.01
N LEU A 70 -22.94 1.31 26.07
CA LEU A 70 -21.94 0.61 25.25
C LEU A 70 -22.28 0.64 23.77
N THR A 71 -23.56 0.49 23.42
CA THR A 71 -24.03 0.55 22.03
C THR A 71 -23.83 1.96 21.47
N PHE A 72 -24.21 2.99 22.23
CA PHE A 72 -24.03 4.37 21.81
C PHE A 72 -22.55 4.73 21.63
N ALA A 73 -21.70 4.37 22.58
CA ALA A 73 -20.25 4.59 22.49
C ALA A 73 -19.63 3.89 21.28
N THR A 74 -20.01 2.63 21.04
CA THR A 74 -19.52 1.85 19.89
C THR A 74 -20.03 2.42 18.58
N LEU A 75 -21.29 2.86 18.52
CA LEU A 75 -21.85 3.50 17.33
C LEU A 75 -21.08 4.77 16.95
N VAL A 76 -20.77 5.62 17.94
CA VAL A 76 -19.95 6.82 17.73
C VAL A 76 -18.53 6.45 17.27
N ALA A 77 -17.91 5.45 17.89
CA ALA A 77 -16.57 4.99 17.49
C ALA A 77 -16.54 4.46 16.05
N VAL A 78 -17.52 3.64 15.66
CA VAL A 78 -17.65 3.10 14.30
C VAL A 78 -17.95 4.20 13.29
N ALA A 79 -18.82 5.15 13.62
CA ALA A 79 -19.10 6.30 12.76
C ALA A 79 -17.83 7.15 12.52
N LEU A 80 -17.07 7.42 13.58
CA LEU A 80 -15.79 8.13 13.48
C LEU A 80 -14.79 7.34 12.62
N ALA A 81 -14.70 6.02 12.82
CA ALA A 81 -13.83 5.16 12.02
C ALA A 81 -14.19 5.22 10.53
N ALA A 82 -15.49 5.16 10.20
CA ALA A 82 -15.97 5.25 8.83
C ALA A 82 -15.64 6.58 8.16
N ILE A 83 -15.81 7.70 8.88
CA ILE A 83 -15.43 9.03 8.40
C ILE A 83 -13.92 9.12 8.16
N LEU A 84 -13.12 8.66 9.13
CA LEU A 84 -11.66 8.67 9.03
C LEU A 84 -11.17 7.78 7.89
N GLU A 85 -11.80 6.63 7.67
CA GLU A 85 -11.50 5.77 6.52
C GLU A 85 -11.78 6.51 5.21
N GLY A 86 -12.92 7.19 5.09
CA GLY A 86 -13.25 8.01 3.92
C GLY A 86 -12.21 9.10 3.65
N VAL A 87 -11.77 9.80 4.70
CA VAL A 87 -10.71 10.82 4.59
C VAL A 87 -9.38 10.19 4.18
N ARG A 88 -9.02 9.04 4.76
CA ARG A 88 -7.80 8.29 4.44
C ARG A 88 -7.76 7.89 2.96
N GLN A 89 -8.88 7.41 2.42
CA GLN A 89 -9.03 7.06 1.00
C GLN A 89 -8.85 8.28 0.08
N GLN A 90 -9.44 9.43 0.43
CA GLN A 90 -9.25 10.68 -0.33
C GLN A 90 -7.79 11.13 -0.35
N VAL A 91 -7.09 11.03 0.79
CA VAL A 91 -5.66 11.38 0.88
C VAL A 91 -4.83 10.49 -0.05
N ALA A 92 -5.05 9.17 -0.07
CA ALA A 92 -4.31 8.30 -0.98
C ALA A 92 -4.61 8.57 -2.45
N ASN A 93 -5.86 8.84 -2.81
CA ASN A 93 -6.21 9.25 -4.18
C ASN A 93 -5.47 10.54 -4.58
N GLY A 94 -5.37 11.49 -3.64
CA GLY A 94 -4.56 12.70 -3.80
C GLY A 94 -3.08 12.39 -4.06
N VAL A 95 -2.47 11.53 -3.24
CA VAL A 95 -1.07 11.09 -3.40
C VAL A 95 -0.84 10.36 -4.72
N ALA A 96 -1.74 9.45 -5.12
CA ALA A 96 -1.66 8.73 -6.40
C ALA A 96 -1.72 9.71 -7.59
N SER A 97 -2.59 10.73 -7.51
CA SER A 97 -2.68 11.77 -8.54
C SER A 97 -1.42 12.65 -8.62
N TRP A 98 -0.83 12.99 -7.47
CA TRP A 98 0.42 13.76 -7.40
C TRP A 98 1.59 12.96 -7.97
N ALA A 99 1.71 11.69 -7.59
CA ALA A 99 2.74 10.78 -8.08
C ALA A 99 2.64 10.61 -9.60
N ALA A 100 1.42 10.44 -10.14
CA ALA A 100 1.21 10.35 -11.59
C ALA A 100 1.65 11.61 -12.34
N ARG A 101 1.37 12.82 -11.80
CA ARG A 101 1.77 14.09 -12.42
C ARG A 101 3.28 14.33 -12.38
N ARG A 102 3.95 13.88 -11.31
CA ARG A 102 5.41 14.09 -11.11
C ARG A 102 6.25 13.04 -11.84
N LEU A 103 5.82 11.79 -11.83
CA LEU A 103 6.53 10.65 -12.43
C LEU A 103 6.19 10.47 -13.90
N GLY A 104 4.99 10.89 -14.35
CA GLY A 104 4.56 10.78 -15.75
C GLY A 104 5.56 11.38 -16.74
N PRO A 105 6.02 12.64 -16.58
CA PRO A 105 6.96 13.26 -17.50
C PRO A 105 8.35 12.59 -17.50
N LEU A 106 8.81 12.11 -16.34
CA LEU A 106 10.10 11.40 -16.19
C LEU A 106 10.07 10.02 -16.86
N LEU A 107 8.97 9.28 -16.69
CA LEU A 107 8.76 7.99 -17.35
C LEU A 107 8.57 8.15 -18.86
N LEU A 108 7.86 9.20 -19.29
CA LEU A 108 7.72 9.55 -20.71
C LEU A 108 9.06 9.94 -21.34
N ALA A 109 9.89 10.73 -20.68
CA ALA A 109 11.21 11.10 -21.18
C ALA A 109 12.13 9.88 -21.31
N ARG A 110 12.10 8.97 -20.33
CA ARG A 110 12.87 7.71 -20.36
C ARG A 110 12.40 6.77 -21.47
N SER A 111 11.09 6.68 -21.73
CA SER A 111 10.57 5.85 -22.83
C SER A 111 10.88 6.46 -24.20
N LEU A 112 10.96 7.79 -24.31
CA LEU A 112 11.39 8.50 -25.52
C LEU A 112 12.89 8.35 -25.78
N GLU A 113 13.74 8.34 -24.76
CA GLU A 113 15.17 8.02 -24.91
C GLU A 113 15.39 6.57 -25.38
N GLN A 114 14.57 5.62 -24.90
CA GLN A 114 14.57 4.23 -25.38
C GLN A 114 14.03 4.07 -26.82
N GLN A 115 13.18 4.99 -27.30
CA GLN A 115 12.66 4.99 -28.68
C GLN A 115 13.74 5.23 -29.74
N LEU A 116 14.87 5.85 -29.39
CA LEU A 116 15.99 6.02 -30.33
C LEU A 116 16.67 4.70 -30.70
N THR A 117 16.29 3.58 -30.05
CA THR A 117 16.82 2.23 -30.34
C THR A 117 15.76 1.28 -30.93
N MET A 118 14.45 1.44 -30.65
CA MET A 118 13.36 0.58 -31.16
C MET A 118 12.00 1.33 -31.24
N PRO A 119 11.27 1.35 -32.39
CA PRO A 119 10.04 2.16 -32.57
C PRO A 119 8.77 1.66 -31.86
N THR A 120 8.74 0.43 -31.35
CA THR A 120 7.51 -0.24 -30.83
C THR A 120 7.11 0.16 -29.40
N VAL A 121 7.91 0.99 -28.72
CA VAL A 121 7.86 1.20 -27.25
C VAL A 121 6.76 2.18 -26.77
N ARG A 122 6.07 2.87 -27.68
CA ARG A 122 5.20 4.02 -27.35
C ARG A 122 3.89 3.66 -26.63
N LEU A 123 3.22 2.55 -26.99
CA LEU A 123 2.00 2.11 -26.29
C LEU A 123 2.31 1.46 -24.94
N GLU A 124 3.46 0.81 -24.82
CA GLU A 124 3.84 0.05 -23.63
C GLU A 124 4.15 0.99 -22.45
N ALA A 125 4.87 2.09 -22.69
CA ALA A 125 5.19 3.08 -21.66
C ALA A 125 3.96 3.84 -21.11
N LEU A 126 2.97 4.14 -21.96
CA LEU A 126 1.70 4.75 -21.53
C LEU A 126 0.88 3.77 -20.66
N ARG A 127 0.96 2.47 -20.94
CA ARG A 127 0.31 1.40 -20.18
C ARG A 127 1.03 1.09 -18.86
N GLU A 128 2.34 1.17 -18.84
CA GLU A 128 3.12 1.07 -17.59
C GLU A 128 2.79 2.22 -16.65
N LEU A 129 2.62 3.44 -17.17
CA LEU A 129 2.19 4.60 -16.39
C LEU A 129 0.77 4.42 -15.82
N SER A 130 -0.16 3.87 -16.60
CA SER A 130 -1.52 3.59 -16.11
C SER A 130 -1.55 2.45 -15.09
N THR A 131 -0.71 1.42 -15.27
CA THR A 131 -0.55 0.31 -14.32
C THR A 131 0.07 0.78 -13.01
N LEU A 132 1.10 1.63 -13.07
CA LEU A 132 1.73 2.23 -11.90
C LEU A 132 0.75 3.15 -11.16
N LYS A 133 -0.03 3.95 -11.88
CA LYS A 133 -1.11 4.78 -11.30
C LYS A 133 -2.14 3.92 -10.57
N THR A 134 -2.60 2.84 -11.19
CA THR A 134 -3.55 1.91 -10.57
C THR A 134 -2.93 1.26 -9.34
N PHE A 135 -1.67 0.83 -9.41
CA PHE A 135 -0.96 0.20 -8.29
C PHE A 135 -0.78 1.14 -7.08
N LEU A 136 -0.44 2.41 -7.30
CA LEU A 136 -0.35 3.41 -6.23
C LEU A 136 -1.71 3.79 -5.64
N ALA A 137 -2.78 3.67 -6.44
CA ALA A 137 -4.15 3.87 -5.97
C ALA A 137 -4.75 2.61 -5.31
N THR A 138 -4.08 1.45 -5.42
CA THR A 138 -4.59 0.21 -4.85
C THR A 138 -4.57 0.28 -3.32
N PRO A 139 -5.62 -0.20 -2.63
CA PRO A 139 -5.68 -0.25 -1.17
C PRO A 139 -4.52 -1.00 -0.48
N THR A 140 -3.66 -1.69 -1.24
CA THR A 140 -2.50 -2.46 -0.75
C THR A 140 -1.55 -1.63 0.10
N VAL A 141 -1.36 -0.34 -0.19
CA VAL A 141 -0.50 0.53 0.62
C VAL A 141 -1.04 0.66 2.05
N PHE A 142 -2.35 0.69 2.22
CA PHE A 142 -2.96 0.74 3.54
C PHE A 142 -2.81 -0.55 4.32
N SER A 143 -2.87 -1.71 3.64
CA SER A 143 -2.62 -3.01 4.29
C SER A 143 -1.20 -3.11 4.87
N LEU A 144 -0.21 -2.49 4.22
CA LEU A 144 1.16 -2.41 4.76
C LEU A 144 1.25 -1.54 6.01
N ILE A 145 0.50 -0.44 6.05
CA ILE A 145 0.42 0.42 7.23
C ILE A 145 -0.34 -0.28 8.36
N ASP A 146 -1.41 -0.99 8.04
CA ASP A 146 -2.18 -1.76 9.03
C ASP A 146 -1.32 -2.89 9.64
N MET A 147 -0.39 -3.47 8.87
CA MET A 147 0.60 -4.44 9.35
C MET A 147 1.51 -3.87 10.46
N LEU A 148 1.81 -2.57 10.45
CA LEU A 148 2.62 -1.92 11.48
C LEU A 148 1.95 -1.96 12.86
N TRP A 149 0.61 -2.04 12.90
CA TRP A 149 -0.17 -2.09 14.12
C TRP A 149 -0.38 -3.51 14.65
N VAL A 150 -0.04 -4.54 13.88
CA VAL A 150 -0.19 -5.95 14.31
C VAL A 150 0.51 -6.24 15.64
N PRO A 151 1.76 -5.78 15.90
CA PRO A 151 2.39 -5.94 17.21
C PRO A 151 1.60 -5.30 18.36
N LEU A 152 0.97 -4.15 18.11
CA LEU A 152 0.12 -3.48 19.10
C LEU A 152 -1.14 -4.33 19.40
N TYR A 153 -1.79 -4.87 18.38
CA TYR A 153 -2.91 -5.81 18.55
C TYR A 153 -2.50 -7.04 19.36
N LEU A 154 -1.37 -7.67 19.02
CA LEU A 154 -0.86 -8.83 19.75
C LEU A 154 -0.55 -8.49 21.20
N ALA A 155 0.04 -7.32 21.47
CA ALA A 155 0.31 -6.86 22.84
C ALA A 155 -0.99 -6.68 23.65
N ILE A 156 -2.02 -6.07 23.05
CA ILE A 156 -3.32 -5.89 23.70
C ILE A 156 -4.01 -7.24 23.97
N ILE A 157 -4.01 -8.15 23.00
CA ILE A 157 -4.59 -9.49 23.17
C ILE A 157 -3.81 -10.27 24.23
N TYR A 158 -2.49 -10.12 24.29
CA TYR A 158 -1.65 -10.76 25.31
C TYR A 158 -1.98 -10.26 26.72
N LEU A 159 -2.20 -8.96 26.89
CA LEU A 159 -2.66 -8.37 28.15
C LEU A 159 -4.04 -8.88 28.56
N LEU A 160 -4.90 -9.19 27.59
CA LEU A 160 -6.24 -9.71 27.84
C LEU A 160 -6.21 -11.19 28.29
N HIS A 161 -5.56 -12.05 27.50
CA HIS A 161 -5.34 -13.45 27.85
C HIS A 161 -4.20 -14.07 26.99
N PRO A 162 -3.11 -14.57 27.60
CA PRO A 162 -1.96 -15.11 26.86
C PRO A 162 -2.30 -16.23 25.86
N ALA A 163 -3.29 -17.08 26.16
CA ALA A 163 -3.69 -18.14 25.24
C ALA A 163 -4.33 -17.60 23.95
N PHE A 164 -5.13 -16.52 24.04
CA PHE A 164 -5.72 -15.90 22.84
C PHE A 164 -4.64 -15.23 21.99
N ALA A 165 -3.60 -14.67 22.60
CA ALA A 165 -2.46 -14.14 21.86
C ALA A 165 -1.71 -15.23 21.10
N GLY A 166 -1.55 -16.42 21.70
CA GLY A 166 -1.00 -17.59 21.02
C GLY A 166 -1.81 -17.99 19.79
N ILE A 167 -3.13 -18.08 19.91
CA ILE A 167 -4.03 -18.39 18.80
C ILE A 167 -3.94 -17.32 17.71
N ALA A 168 -3.99 -16.04 18.09
CA ALA A 168 -3.88 -14.92 17.16
C ALA A 168 -2.54 -14.92 16.40
N LEU A 169 -1.44 -15.23 17.08
CA LEU A 169 -0.11 -15.33 16.48
C LEU A 169 -0.03 -16.47 15.47
N VAL A 170 -0.52 -17.67 15.81
CA VAL A 170 -0.56 -18.80 14.88
C VAL A 170 -1.44 -18.49 13.67
N GLY A 171 -2.60 -17.86 13.88
CA GLY A 171 -3.47 -17.40 12.80
C GLY A 171 -2.78 -16.40 11.89
N ALA A 172 -2.09 -15.40 12.46
CA ALA A 172 -1.33 -14.40 11.70
C ALA A 172 -0.22 -15.04 10.87
N LEU A 173 0.57 -15.96 11.45
CA LEU A 173 1.62 -16.70 10.73
C LEU A 173 1.04 -17.56 9.60
N THR A 174 -0.09 -18.23 9.84
CA THR A 174 -0.77 -19.05 8.83
C THR A 174 -1.26 -18.21 7.67
N LEU A 175 -1.95 -17.10 7.95
CA LEU A 175 -2.42 -16.17 6.92
C LEU A 175 -1.26 -15.54 6.15
N PHE A 176 -0.17 -15.19 6.83
CA PHE A 176 1.04 -14.70 6.18
C PHE A 176 1.66 -15.75 5.24
N GLY A 177 1.75 -17.00 5.68
CA GLY A 177 2.22 -18.12 4.84
C GLY A 177 1.33 -18.34 3.61
N LEU A 178 0.00 -18.32 3.79
CA LEU A 178 -0.96 -18.42 2.69
C LEU A 178 -0.84 -17.24 1.71
N ALA A 179 -0.71 -16.01 2.23
CA ALA A 179 -0.52 -14.82 1.40
C ALA A 179 0.78 -14.89 0.60
N TRP A 180 1.87 -15.38 1.22
CA TRP A 180 3.15 -15.54 0.55
C TRP A 180 3.10 -16.61 -0.56
N LEU A 181 2.42 -17.72 -0.30
CA LEU A 181 2.21 -18.78 -1.28
C LEU A 181 1.31 -18.30 -2.43
N ASN A 182 0.21 -17.63 -2.11
CA ASN A 182 -0.70 -17.03 -3.08
C ASN A 182 0.06 -16.08 -4.01
N GLU A 183 0.82 -15.15 -3.44
CA GLU A 183 1.62 -14.20 -4.21
C GLU A 183 2.68 -14.90 -5.09
N ARG A 184 3.28 -16.03 -4.64
CA ARG A 184 4.20 -16.83 -5.46
C ARG A 184 3.49 -17.44 -6.68
N VAL A 185 2.35 -18.09 -6.45
CA VAL A 185 1.57 -18.78 -7.49
C VAL A 185 0.98 -17.76 -8.49
N THR A 186 0.38 -16.69 -7.98
CA THR A 186 -0.27 -15.67 -8.80
C THR A 186 0.74 -14.84 -9.58
N ARG A 187 1.97 -14.60 -9.06
CA ARG A 187 3.01 -13.90 -9.82
C ARG A 187 3.37 -14.59 -11.12
N GLU A 188 3.44 -15.92 -11.13
CA GLU A 188 3.75 -16.66 -12.36
C GLU A 188 2.61 -16.57 -13.38
N GLN A 189 1.36 -16.68 -12.92
CA GLN A 189 0.19 -16.51 -13.79
C GLN A 189 0.08 -15.10 -14.35
N ILE A 190 0.25 -14.06 -13.53
CA ILE A 190 0.23 -12.66 -13.98
C ILE A 190 1.33 -12.43 -15.04
N ARG A 191 2.54 -12.94 -14.82
CA ARG A 191 3.64 -12.82 -15.79
C ARG A 191 3.33 -13.55 -17.10
N ALA A 192 2.70 -14.72 -17.03
CA ALA A 192 2.28 -15.47 -18.22
C ALA A 192 1.20 -14.71 -19.02
N THR A 193 0.18 -14.19 -18.34
CA THR A 193 -0.88 -13.38 -18.97
C THR A 193 -0.33 -12.08 -19.57
N GLN A 194 0.61 -11.41 -18.90
CA GLN A 194 1.26 -10.21 -19.43
C GLN A 194 2.08 -10.50 -20.70
N ARG A 195 2.80 -11.63 -20.75
CA ARG A 195 3.53 -12.08 -21.95
C ARG A 195 2.59 -12.40 -23.10
N MET A 196 1.51 -13.14 -22.85
CA MET A 196 0.49 -13.46 -23.86
C MET A 196 -0.21 -12.22 -24.41
N ALA A 197 -0.50 -11.24 -23.55
CA ALA A 197 -1.07 -9.96 -23.98
C ALA A 197 -0.10 -9.17 -24.89
N SER A 198 1.20 -9.15 -24.56
CA SER A 198 2.22 -8.49 -25.39
C SER A 198 2.44 -9.18 -26.74
N SER A 199 2.40 -10.52 -26.79
CA SER A 199 2.55 -11.26 -28.06
C SER A 199 1.35 -11.07 -28.97
N ASN A 200 0.12 -11.08 -28.42
CA ASN A 200 -1.09 -10.88 -29.21
C ASN A 200 -1.12 -9.50 -29.91
N MET A 201 -0.58 -8.45 -29.28
CA MET A 201 -0.44 -7.14 -29.91
C MET A 201 0.55 -7.16 -31.09
N HIS A 202 1.67 -7.86 -30.96
CA HIS A 202 2.64 -8.01 -32.06
C HIS A 202 2.04 -8.79 -33.25
N TYR A 203 1.22 -9.81 -32.99
CA TYR A 203 0.48 -10.51 -34.04
C TYR A 203 -0.55 -9.60 -34.73
N ALA A 204 -1.30 -8.79 -33.97
CA ALA A 204 -2.25 -7.84 -34.54
C ALA A 204 -1.57 -6.77 -35.43
N GLU A 205 -0.42 -6.25 -35.03
CA GLU A 205 0.36 -5.31 -35.84
C GLU A 205 0.90 -5.96 -37.12
N SER A 206 1.28 -7.24 -37.08
CA SER A 206 1.77 -7.97 -38.26
C SER A 206 0.69 -8.28 -39.31
N LEU A 207 -0.59 -8.27 -38.91
CA LEU A 207 -1.73 -8.49 -39.82
C LEU A 207 -2.21 -7.20 -40.50
N VAL A 208 -1.79 -6.03 -40.00
CA VAL A 208 -2.19 -4.71 -40.52
C VAL A 208 -1.17 -4.16 -41.54
N ARG A 209 0.01 -4.78 -41.63
CA ARG A 209 1.09 -4.38 -42.54
C ARG A 209 1.16 -5.27 -43.78
#